data_AF-A0A3C1L6I9-F1
#
_entry.id   AF-A0A3C1L6I9-F1
#
_cell.length_a   1.000
_cell.length_b   1.000
_cell.length_c   1.000
_cell.angle_alpha   90.00
_cell.angle_beta   90.00
_cell.angle_gamma   90.00
#
_symmetry.space_group_name_H-M   'P 1'
#
loop_
_entity.id
_entity.type
_entity.pdbx_description
1 polymer ?
#
loop_
_entity_poly.entity_id
_entity_poly.type
_entity_poly.pdbx_seq_one_letter_code
_entity_poly.pdbx_strand_id
1 'polypeptide(L)'
;MTRWRRRLLPAALLATGAAVVWWSMVEGRAEQRTNTRVNLGAAPLVGRDEIDGWVWRFGWGLVGAGVLAAALAISCRLGWWWRARQRWVLLATGVGAALFAALLALTDGADGLRYGAEHPTEYWANLSTAPPAGEFVRTFVEQLDRYSVHVRGHPPGFVLVLKFLEAVGLHGVWPVVGLSLLATGATAVAVLLTVRAVAGDEWMRRAAPLLIVAPYAVWMVTSGDAVFAAVGALGVALVAEGANRDGTRAAWFGIAAGLLLGCLLFLTYLGAMLLVIPAVLLLAALVRRERGAWLVVMAGVAAGLAVVAAFWIAGFWWLDGVDATREQYHAGSAGFRRWSYFAIGNLGAALFALGPVTVVGMGTLRSRRMW
;
A
#
# COMPACT_ATOMS: atom_id res chain seq x y z
N MET A 1 -36.37 -5.54 -8.97
CA MET A 1 -35.76 -4.44 -8.18
C MET A 1 -36.00 -3.11 -8.89
N THR A 2 -36.77 -2.20 -8.30
CA THR A 2 -37.17 -0.91 -8.90
C THR A 2 -35.94 -0.01 -9.16
N ARG A 3 -35.99 0.80 -10.23
CA ARG A 3 -34.89 1.72 -10.64
C ARG A 3 -34.39 2.61 -9.48
N TRP A 4 -35.27 2.94 -8.54
CA TRP A 4 -34.96 3.68 -7.31
C TRP A 4 -33.99 2.95 -6.38
N ARG A 5 -34.21 1.65 -6.10
CA ARG A 5 -33.30 0.85 -5.24
C ARG A 5 -31.90 0.70 -5.83
N ARG A 6 -31.74 0.79 -7.17
CA ARG A 6 -30.43 0.74 -7.84
C ARG A 6 -29.59 2.02 -7.65
N ARG A 7 -30.22 3.16 -7.37
CA ARG A 7 -29.52 4.44 -7.12
C ARG A 7 -29.34 4.71 -5.63
N LEU A 8 -30.27 4.25 -4.79
CA LEU A 8 -30.22 4.44 -3.34
C LEU A 8 -29.03 3.74 -2.69
N LEU A 9 -28.68 2.52 -3.10
CA LEU A 9 -27.57 1.78 -2.49
C LEU A 9 -26.20 2.45 -2.76
N PRO A 10 -25.83 2.82 -4.01
CA PRO A 10 -24.63 3.61 -4.27
C PRO A 10 -24.58 4.94 -3.50
N ALA A 11 -25.70 5.67 -3.47
CA ALA A 11 -25.78 6.94 -2.76
C ALA A 11 -25.59 6.76 -1.25
N ALA A 12 -26.20 5.72 -0.67
CA ALA A 12 -26.03 5.37 0.74
C ALA A 12 -24.58 4.97 1.05
N LEU A 13 -23.94 4.14 0.21
CA LEU A 13 -22.53 3.75 0.40
C LEU A 13 -21.58 4.95 0.33
N LEU A 14 -21.80 5.87 -0.62
CA LEU A 14 -21.04 7.12 -0.69
C LEU A 14 -21.26 8.01 0.53
N ALA A 15 -22.52 8.20 0.94
CA ALA A 15 -22.85 9.02 2.09
C ALA A 15 -22.26 8.44 3.38
N THR A 16 -22.34 7.12 3.57
CA THR A 16 -21.73 6.43 4.70
C THR A 16 -20.20 6.56 4.66
N GLY A 17 -19.56 6.33 3.52
CA GLY A 17 -18.12 6.49 3.37
C GLY A 17 -17.66 7.92 3.67
N ALA A 18 -18.35 8.92 3.12
CA ALA A 18 -18.08 10.33 3.40
C ALA A 18 -18.31 10.69 4.87
N ALA A 19 -19.36 10.16 5.51
CA ALA A 19 -19.63 10.38 6.92
C ALA A 19 -18.54 9.76 7.82
N VAL A 20 -18.05 8.55 7.50
CA VAL A 20 -16.95 7.91 8.25
C VAL A 20 -15.64 8.70 8.09
N VAL A 21 -15.32 9.15 6.88
CA VAL A 21 -14.14 10.00 6.63
C VAL A 21 -14.27 11.33 7.38
N TRP A 22 -15.43 11.98 7.30
CA TRP A 22 -15.70 13.23 8.02
C TRP A 22 -15.59 13.06 9.53
N TRP A 23 -16.21 12.01 10.08
CA TRP A 23 -16.11 11.68 11.50
C TRP A 23 -14.66 11.46 11.92
N SER A 24 -13.88 10.71 11.14
CA SER A 24 -12.44 10.50 11.39
C SER A 24 -11.70 11.84 11.45
N MET A 25 -11.97 12.76 10.53
CA MET A 25 -11.33 14.07 10.51
C MET A 25 -11.73 14.96 11.71
N VAL A 26 -12.98 14.90 12.15
CA VAL A 26 -13.45 15.71 13.29
C VAL A 26 -12.91 15.15 14.60
N GLU A 27 -13.09 13.86 14.85
CA GLU A 27 -12.59 13.22 16.07
C GLU A 27 -11.07 13.21 16.12
N GLY A 28 -10.37 12.95 15.02
CA GLY A 28 -8.91 12.95 14.99
C GLY A 28 -8.30 14.30 15.36
N ARG A 29 -8.95 15.40 14.94
CA ARG A 29 -8.55 16.75 15.37
C ARG A 29 -8.89 17.01 16.85
N ALA A 30 -10.03 16.52 17.33
CA ALA A 30 -10.38 16.64 18.74
C ALA A 30 -9.40 15.87 19.65
N GLU A 31 -8.98 14.68 19.25
CA GLU A 31 -7.94 13.88 19.92
C GLU A 31 -6.62 14.63 20.02
N GLN A 32 -6.16 15.20 18.90
CA GLN A 32 -4.90 15.94 18.86
C GLN A 32 -4.95 17.20 19.74
N ARG A 33 -6.06 17.95 19.71
CA ARG A 33 -6.26 19.12 20.59
C ARG A 33 -6.25 18.77 22.08
N THR A 34 -6.74 17.57 22.44
CA THR A 34 -6.83 17.13 23.83
C THR A 34 -5.55 16.45 24.32
N ASN A 35 -4.72 15.95 23.41
CA ASN A 35 -3.47 15.28 23.74
C ASN A 35 -2.39 15.59 22.70
N THR A 36 -1.47 16.49 23.05
CA THR A 36 -0.37 16.95 22.18
C THR A 36 0.64 15.86 21.80
N ARG A 37 0.55 14.66 22.39
CA ARG A 37 1.33 13.48 21.98
C ARG A 37 0.70 12.75 20.78
N VAL A 38 -0.54 13.07 20.43
CA VAL A 38 -1.29 12.46 19.32
C VAL A 38 -1.12 13.33 18.07
N ASN A 39 -0.21 12.92 17.19
CA ASN A 39 0.00 13.58 15.91
C ASN A 39 -0.79 12.87 14.80
N LEU A 40 -2.09 13.18 14.71
CA LEU A 40 -2.99 12.62 13.69
C LEU A 40 -3.16 13.54 12.48
N GLY A 41 -2.79 14.81 12.62
CA GLY A 41 -3.17 15.83 11.65
C GLY A 41 -4.69 15.89 11.51
N ALA A 42 -5.16 15.77 10.28
CA ALA A 42 -6.59 15.69 9.95
C ALA A 42 -6.93 14.30 9.39
N ALA A 43 -6.42 13.24 10.05
CA ALA A 43 -6.56 11.86 9.60
C ALA A 43 -7.98 11.54 9.09
N PRO A 44 -8.12 10.96 7.88
CA PRO A 44 -7.06 10.30 7.13
C PRO A 44 -6.16 11.28 6.32
N LEU A 45 -6.46 12.58 6.30
CA LEU A 45 -5.66 13.59 5.59
C LEU A 45 -4.41 14.00 6.39
N VAL A 46 -3.30 14.24 5.67
CA VAL A 46 -1.98 14.53 6.26
C VAL A 46 -1.81 16.02 6.54
N GLY A 47 -2.61 16.54 7.46
CA GLY A 47 -2.43 17.90 7.96
C GLY A 47 -1.23 18.01 8.92
N ARG A 48 -0.63 19.21 9.02
CA ARG A 48 0.63 19.46 9.75
C ARG A 48 0.51 20.49 10.86
N ASP A 49 -0.68 21.00 11.13
CA ASP A 49 -0.85 21.89 12.27
C ASP A 49 -0.71 21.08 13.55
N GLU A 50 0.17 21.50 14.45
CA GLU A 50 0.45 20.77 15.69
C GLU A 50 -0.73 20.81 16.67
N ILE A 51 -1.63 21.78 16.54
CA ILE A 51 -2.74 22.01 17.48
C ILE A 51 -4.07 21.53 16.87
N ASP A 52 -4.42 22.07 15.71
CA ASP A 52 -5.70 21.84 15.02
C ASP A 52 -5.64 20.69 14.03
N GLY A 53 -4.46 20.17 13.74
CA GLY A 53 -4.26 19.11 12.76
C GLY A 53 -4.53 19.50 11.31
N TRP A 54 -5.09 20.68 11.01
CA TRP A 54 -5.48 21.11 9.66
C TRP A 54 -4.70 22.33 9.18
N VAL A 55 -4.15 22.26 7.97
CA VAL A 55 -3.51 23.40 7.28
C VAL A 55 -3.91 23.38 5.81
N TRP A 56 -4.34 24.53 5.30
CA TRP A 56 -4.50 24.72 3.86
C TRP A 56 -3.15 24.90 3.20
N ARG A 57 -2.88 24.10 2.17
CA ARG A 57 -1.64 24.18 1.41
C ARG A 57 -1.90 24.37 -0.06
N PHE A 58 -1.16 25.31 -0.62
CA PHE A 58 -1.22 25.65 -2.02
C PHE A 58 0.22 25.75 -2.54
N GLY A 59 0.49 25.06 -3.64
CA GLY A 59 1.81 25.05 -4.25
C GLY A 59 1.71 24.62 -5.71
N TRP A 60 2.78 24.86 -6.46
CA TRP A 60 2.84 24.55 -7.90
C TRP A 60 2.66 23.05 -8.17
N GLY A 61 3.03 22.17 -7.24
CA GLY A 61 2.73 20.74 -7.31
C GLY A 61 1.24 20.44 -7.45
N LEU A 62 0.38 21.14 -6.69
CA LEU A 62 -1.07 21.01 -6.78
C LEU A 62 -1.62 21.48 -8.14
N VAL A 63 -1.07 22.56 -8.70
CA VAL A 63 -1.41 23.02 -10.06
C VAL A 63 -1.04 21.95 -11.08
N GLY A 64 0.16 21.37 -10.98
CA GLY A 64 0.60 20.28 -11.85
C GLY A 64 -0.28 19.02 -11.72
N ALA A 65 -0.69 18.65 -10.50
CA ALA A 65 -1.63 17.55 -10.26
C ALA A 65 -2.98 17.82 -10.92
N GLY A 66 -3.49 19.05 -10.87
CA GLY A 66 -4.69 19.49 -11.57
C GLY A 66 -4.57 19.41 -13.10
N VAL A 67 -3.43 19.83 -13.66
CA VAL A 67 -3.13 19.71 -15.10
C VAL A 67 -3.09 18.23 -15.52
N LEU A 68 -2.46 17.36 -14.73
CA LEU A 68 -2.43 15.92 -15.01
C LEU A 68 -3.84 15.31 -14.97
N ALA A 69 -4.66 15.68 -13.99
CA ALA A 69 -6.06 15.25 -13.91
C ALA A 69 -6.89 15.73 -15.11
N ALA A 70 -6.67 16.97 -15.58
CA ALA A 70 -7.32 17.50 -16.78
C ALA A 70 -6.88 16.74 -18.05
N ALA A 71 -5.57 16.51 -18.22
CA ALA A 71 -5.03 15.72 -19.32
C ALA A 71 -5.58 14.29 -19.33
N LEU A 72 -5.72 13.69 -18.14
CA LEU A 72 -6.34 12.39 -17.96
C LEU A 72 -7.80 12.39 -18.40
N ALA A 73 -8.61 13.36 -17.96
CA ALA A 73 -10.01 13.49 -18.38
C ALA A 73 -10.15 13.66 -19.90
N ILE A 74 -9.28 14.45 -20.52
CA ILE A 74 -9.22 14.62 -21.98
C ILE A 74 -8.86 13.29 -22.65
N SER A 75 -7.86 12.56 -22.16
CA SER A 75 -7.46 11.25 -22.72
C SER A 75 -8.58 10.21 -22.66
N CYS A 76 -9.40 10.23 -21.60
CA CYS A 76 -10.60 9.41 -21.47
C CYS A 76 -11.65 9.79 -22.51
N ARG A 77 -11.93 11.09 -22.67
CA ARG A 77 -12.89 11.60 -23.67
C ARG A 77 -12.48 11.26 -25.10
N LEU A 78 -11.19 11.32 -25.41
CA LEU A 78 -10.64 10.98 -26.73
C LEU A 78 -10.56 9.46 -26.99
N GLY A 79 -10.93 8.63 -26.01
CA GLY A 79 -10.89 7.17 -26.12
C GLY A 79 -9.48 6.60 -26.29
N TRP A 80 -8.44 7.31 -25.81
CA TRP A 80 -7.05 6.86 -25.96
C TRP A 80 -6.82 5.50 -25.28
N TRP A 81 -7.39 5.30 -24.09
CA TRP A 81 -7.29 4.06 -23.30
C TRP A 81 -7.85 2.82 -24.00
N TRP A 82 -8.74 3.01 -24.98
CA TRP A 82 -9.31 1.92 -25.79
C TRP A 82 -8.47 1.59 -27.01
N ARG A 83 -7.80 2.60 -27.59
CA ARG A 83 -6.98 2.46 -28.81
C ARG A 83 -5.53 2.12 -28.51
N ALA A 84 -5.02 2.50 -27.33
CA ALA A 84 -3.64 2.28 -26.94
C ALA A 84 -3.32 0.78 -26.80
N ARG A 85 -2.10 0.40 -27.18
CA ARG A 85 -1.60 -0.97 -26.89
C ARG A 85 -1.51 -1.17 -25.38
N GLN A 86 -1.78 -2.38 -24.93
CA GLN A 86 -1.85 -2.70 -23.50
C GLN A 86 -0.58 -2.30 -22.72
N ARG A 87 0.62 -2.51 -23.31
CA ARG A 87 1.89 -2.08 -22.69
C ARG A 87 1.94 -0.58 -22.38
N TRP A 88 1.33 0.24 -23.24
CA TRP A 88 1.28 1.69 -23.05
C TRP A 88 0.23 2.10 -22.02
N VAL A 89 -0.86 1.34 -21.89
CA VAL A 89 -1.83 1.54 -20.80
C VAL A 89 -1.17 1.26 -19.46
N LEU A 90 -0.46 0.14 -19.31
CA LEU A 90 0.26 -0.19 -18.08
C LEU A 90 1.34 0.85 -17.76
N LEU A 91 2.16 1.23 -18.74
CA LEU A 91 3.20 2.24 -18.54
C LEU A 91 2.61 3.61 -18.17
N ALA A 92 1.58 4.08 -18.88
CA ALA A 92 0.96 5.36 -18.61
C ALA A 92 0.29 5.39 -17.23
N THR A 93 -0.33 4.28 -16.79
CA THR A 93 -0.87 4.19 -15.43
C THR A 93 0.20 4.18 -14.36
N GLY A 94 1.27 3.39 -14.53
CA GLY A 94 2.36 3.34 -13.56
C GLY A 94 3.09 4.68 -13.43
N VAL A 95 3.52 5.25 -14.55
CA VAL A 95 4.18 6.57 -14.58
C VAL A 95 3.24 7.66 -14.11
N GLY A 96 1.98 7.62 -14.54
CA GLY A 96 0.96 8.58 -14.13
C GLY A 96 0.72 8.57 -12.63
N ALA A 97 0.59 7.40 -12.00
CA ALA A 97 0.37 7.27 -10.56
C ALA A 97 1.57 7.80 -9.76
N ALA A 98 2.79 7.43 -10.14
CA ALA A 98 4.02 7.94 -9.51
C ALA A 98 4.15 9.46 -9.68
N LEU A 99 3.88 9.98 -10.88
CA LEU A 99 3.93 11.41 -11.17
C LEU A 99 2.86 12.18 -10.40
N PHE A 100 1.62 11.68 -10.34
CA PHE A 100 0.55 12.31 -9.58
C PHE A 100 0.89 12.38 -8.09
N ALA A 101 1.37 11.29 -7.51
CA ALA A 101 1.81 11.26 -6.12
C ALA A 101 2.99 12.23 -5.86
N ALA A 102 3.98 12.27 -6.76
CA ALA A 102 5.09 13.24 -6.69
C ALA A 102 4.62 14.69 -6.75
N LEU A 103 3.67 15.01 -7.65
CA LEU A 103 3.08 16.34 -7.78
C LEU A 103 2.32 16.75 -6.51
N LEU A 104 1.61 15.82 -5.87
CA LEU A 104 0.97 16.08 -4.59
C LEU A 104 2.00 16.37 -3.49
N ALA A 105 3.09 15.60 -3.41
CA ALA A 105 4.17 15.86 -2.46
C ALA A 105 4.85 17.23 -2.71
N LEU A 106 5.06 17.59 -3.98
CA LEU A 106 5.60 18.89 -4.40
C LEU A 106 4.67 20.08 -4.11
N THR A 107 3.47 19.86 -3.57
CA THR A 107 2.64 20.95 -3.02
C THR A 107 3.38 21.70 -1.92
N ASP A 108 4.25 21.02 -1.18
CA ASP A 108 5.12 21.64 -0.15
C ASP A 108 6.49 22.07 -0.71
N GLY A 109 6.63 22.22 -2.02
CA GLY A 109 7.92 22.49 -2.67
C GLY A 109 8.82 21.24 -2.70
N ALA A 110 10.11 21.46 -2.95
CA ALA A 110 11.09 20.38 -3.08
C ALA A 110 11.23 19.52 -1.81
N ASP A 111 11.03 20.14 -0.64
CA ASP A 111 11.12 19.47 0.66
C ASP A 111 9.99 18.47 0.89
N GLY A 112 8.84 18.64 0.23
CA GLY A 112 7.74 17.69 0.30
C GLY A 112 8.11 16.28 -0.21
N LEU A 113 9.12 16.18 -1.08
CA LEU A 113 9.67 14.89 -1.55
C LEU A 113 10.68 14.26 -0.59
N ARG A 114 11.12 14.95 0.46
CA ARG A 114 12.17 14.45 1.37
C ARG A 114 11.71 14.37 2.81
N TYR A 115 10.86 15.30 3.23
CA TYR A 115 10.43 15.50 4.60
C TYR A 115 9.96 14.21 5.27
N GLY A 116 9.15 13.41 4.57
CA GLY A 116 8.72 12.11 5.10
C GLY A 116 9.92 11.23 5.44
N ALA A 117 10.83 11.01 4.48
CA ALA A 117 11.98 10.14 4.65
C ALA A 117 13.04 10.67 5.63
N GLU A 118 13.14 11.99 5.81
CA GLU A 118 14.06 12.64 6.74
C GLU A 118 13.54 12.67 8.19
N HIS A 119 12.25 12.40 8.40
CA HIS A 119 11.65 12.54 9.72
C HIS A 119 12.29 11.58 10.74
N PRO A 120 12.60 12.01 11.99
CA PRO A 120 13.27 11.17 12.99
C PRO A 120 12.51 9.88 13.37
N THR A 121 11.21 9.81 13.04
CA THR A 121 10.40 8.61 13.26
C THR A 121 10.58 7.57 12.17
N GLU A 122 11.17 7.89 11.03
CA GLU A 122 11.30 6.99 9.89
C GLU A 122 12.50 6.06 9.95
N TYR A 123 12.49 5.08 9.05
CA TYR A 123 13.52 4.06 8.91
C TYR A 123 14.93 4.63 8.67
N TRP A 124 15.05 5.68 7.85
CA TRP A 124 16.35 6.28 7.50
C TRP A 124 17.13 6.76 8.72
N ALA A 125 16.44 7.33 9.72
CA ALA A 125 17.05 7.84 10.94
C ALA A 125 17.78 6.77 11.77
N ASN A 126 17.50 5.48 11.53
CA ASN A 126 18.08 4.36 12.27
C ASN A 126 19.30 3.75 11.59
N LEU A 127 19.59 4.10 10.33
CA LEU A 127 20.67 3.43 9.60
C LEU A 127 22.06 3.68 10.20
N SER A 128 22.28 4.89 10.71
CA SER A 128 23.52 5.30 11.36
C SER A 128 23.75 4.62 12.72
N THR A 129 22.69 4.17 13.39
CA THR A 129 22.75 3.53 14.71
C THR A 129 22.60 2.01 14.65
N ALA A 130 21.97 1.48 13.60
CA ALA A 130 21.77 0.05 13.43
C ALA A 130 23.09 -0.67 13.06
N PRO A 131 23.42 -1.79 13.72
CA PRO A 131 24.64 -2.56 13.42
C PRO A 131 24.61 -3.16 11.99
N PRO A 132 25.70 -3.81 11.54
CA PRO A 132 25.70 -4.51 10.25
C PRO A 132 24.54 -5.50 10.12
N ALA A 133 24.04 -5.71 8.89
CA ALA A 133 22.77 -6.40 8.61
C ALA A 133 22.58 -7.73 9.36
N GLY A 134 23.59 -8.60 9.38
CA GLY A 134 23.49 -9.90 10.05
C GLY A 134 23.47 -9.81 11.59
N GLU A 135 24.11 -8.80 12.18
CA GLU A 135 23.98 -8.52 13.62
C GLU A 135 22.63 -7.87 13.91
N PHE A 136 22.21 -6.91 13.09
CA PHE A 136 20.92 -6.23 13.22
C PHE A 136 19.75 -7.22 13.26
N VAL A 137 19.73 -8.25 12.41
CA VAL A 137 18.66 -9.27 12.42
C VAL A 137 18.68 -10.08 13.71
N ARG A 138 19.85 -10.51 14.18
CA ARG A 138 20.00 -11.34 15.39
C ARG A 138 19.59 -10.60 16.66
N THR A 139 19.92 -9.31 16.75
CA THR A 139 19.66 -8.49 17.94
C THR A 139 18.41 -7.62 17.82
N PHE A 140 17.64 -7.76 16.73
CA PHE A 140 16.52 -6.87 16.40
C PHE A 140 15.50 -6.77 17.53
N VAL A 141 15.08 -7.92 18.08
CA VAL A 141 14.08 -8.01 19.15
C VAL A 141 14.62 -7.38 20.44
N GLU A 142 15.85 -7.72 20.81
CA GLU A 142 16.51 -7.27 22.05
C GLU A 142 16.77 -5.76 22.07
N GLN A 143 17.04 -5.16 20.91
CA GLN A 143 17.38 -3.74 20.76
C GLN A 143 16.24 -2.91 20.19
N LEU A 144 15.03 -3.48 20.10
CA LEU A 144 13.90 -2.87 19.41
C LEU A 144 13.56 -1.48 19.98
N ASP A 145 13.68 -1.32 21.30
CA ASP A 145 13.41 -0.08 22.04
C ASP A 145 14.30 1.11 21.64
N ARG A 146 15.49 0.84 21.08
CA ARG A 146 16.44 1.88 20.64
C ARG A 146 16.06 2.55 19.32
N TYR A 147 15.16 1.94 18.56
CA TYR A 147 14.82 2.40 17.22
C TYR A 147 13.59 3.31 17.19
N SER A 148 13.45 4.03 16.08
CA SER A 148 12.32 4.91 15.82
C SER A 148 10.99 4.17 15.84
N VAL A 149 9.88 4.90 16.01
CA VAL A 149 8.55 4.31 16.11
C VAL A 149 8.14 3.49 14.89
N HIS A 150 8.57 3.85 13.67
CA HIS A 150 8.27 3.02 12.48
C HIS A 150 9.05 1.71 12.49
N VAL A 151 10.32 1.71 12.88
CA VAL A 151 11.09 0.46 13.00
C VAL A 151 10.49 -0.44 14.08
N ARG A 152 10.09 0.14 15.22
CA ARG A 152 9.43 -0.61 16.31
C ARG A 152 8.10 -1.25 15.90
N GLY A 153 7.40 -0.66 14.93
CA GLY A 153 6.12 -1.13 14.43
C GLY A 153 6.19 -2.25 13.39
N HIS A 154 7.38 -2.59 12.89
CA HIS A 154 7.53 -3.45 11.71
C HIS A 154 8.65 -4.50 11.90
N PRO A 155 8.62 -5.60 11.14
CA PRO A 155 9.75 -6.53 11.09
C PRO A 155 10.97 -5.92 10.37
N PRO A 156 12.18 -6.53 10.47
CA PRO A 156 13.45 -5.89 10.10
C PRO A 156 13.66 -5.69 8.59
N GLY A 157 12.82 -6.25 7.73
CA GLY A 157 13.08 -6.38 6.29
C GLY A 157 13.29 -5.07 5.56
N PHE A 158 12.56 -4.00 5.90
CA PHE A 158 12.74 -2.72 5.19
C PHE A 158 14.06 -2.04 5.54
N VAL A 159 14.51 -2.13 6.80
CA VAL A 159 15.83 -1.65 7.21
C VAL A 159 16.94 -2.42 6.46
N LEU A 160 16.76 -3.72 6.24
CA LEU A 160 17.70 -4.51 5.43
C LEU A 160 17.77 -4.05 3.97
N VAL A 161 16.62 -3.70 3.37
CA VAL A 161 16.59 -3.10 2.03
C VAL A 161 17.41 -1.82 2.00
N LEU A 162 17.24 -0.93 2.98
CA LEU A 162 17.99 0.32 3.03
C LEU A 162 19.49 0.11 3.27
N LYS A 163 19.87 -0.82 4.16
CA LYS A 163 21.28 -1.21 4.37
C LYS A 163 21.91 -1.79 3.11
N PHE A 164 21.16 -2.56 2.33
CA PHE A 164 21.64 -3.05 1.04
C PHE A 164 21.90 -1.89 0.05
N LEU A 165 21.02 -0.90 0.00
CA LEU A 165 21.20 0.29 -0.84
C LEU A 165 22.46 1.07 -0.43
N GLU A 166 22.69 1.27 0.87
CA GLU A 166 23.93 1.89 1.37
C GLU A 166 25.16 1.08 0.98
N ALA A 167 25.11 -0.26 1.06
CA ALA A 167 26.22 -1.12 0.69
C ALA A 167 26.58 -1.05 -0.81
N VAL A 168 25.62 -0.76 -1.69
CA VAL A 168 25.86 -0.56 -3.13
C VAL A 168 26.12 0.90 -3.52
N GLY A 169 26.32 1.79 -2.54
CA GLY A 169 26.71 3.18 -2.74
C GLY A 169 25.55 4.17 -2.88
N LEU A 170 24.31 3.74 -2.61
CA LEU A 170 23.13 4.60 -2.63
C LEU A 170 22.87 5.14 -1.21
N HIS A 171 23.43 6.32 -0.93
CA HIS A 171 23.34 6.99 0.36
C HIS A 171 22.32 8.12 0.37
N GLY A 172 21.95 8.57 1.57
CA GLY A 172 21.00 9.65 1.80
C GLY A 172 19.54 9.20 1.65
N VAL A 173 18.62 10.17 1.65
CA VAL A 173 17.18 9.90 1.64
C VAL A 173 16.60 9.59 0.26
N TRP A 174 17.30 9.97 -0.82
CA TRP A 174 16.84 9.79 -2.19
C TRP A 174 16.52 8.34 -2.61
N PRO A 175 17.21 7.30 -2.13
CA PRO A 175 16.80 5.92 -2.37
C PRO A 175 15.41 5.61 -1.81
N VAL A 176 15.04 6.15 -0.64
CA VAL A 176 13.69 6.01 -0.07
C VAL A 176 12.66 6.71 -0.95
N VAL A 177 12.96 7.93 -1.40
CA VAL A 177 12.09 8.69 -2.32
C VAL A 177 11.88 7.91 -3.62
N GLY A 178 12.98 7.47 -4.25
CA GLY A 178 12.95 6.71 -5.49
C GLY A 178 12.19 5.41 -5.36
N LEU A 179 12.44 4.63 -4.30
CA LEU A 179 11.69 3.41 -4.01
C LEU A 179 10.21 3.67 -3.83
N SER A 180 9.82 4.71 -3.08
CA SER A 180 8.41 5.03 -2.86
C SER A 180 7.68 5.39 -4.17
N LEU A 181 8.32 6.16 -5.06
CA LEU A 181 7.76 6.52 -6.37
C LEU A 181 7.65 5.32 -7.32
N LEU A 182 8.72 4.51 -7.40
CA LEU A 182 8.72 3.28 -8.19
C LEU A 182 7.64 2.30 -7.69
N ALA A 183 7.54 2.16 -6.37
CA ALA A 183 6.55 1.32 -5.71
C ALA A 183 5.11 1.83 -5.94
N THR A 184 4.90 3.14 -5.94
CA THR A 184 3.61 3.75 -6.29
C THR A 184 3.16 3.33 -7.69
N GLY A 185 4.04 3.50 -8.68
CA GLY A 185 3.75 3.09 -10.05
C GLY A 185 3.57 1.58 -10.20
N ALA A 186 4.42 0.79 -9.55
CA ALA A 186 4.35 -0.66 -9.56
C ALA A 186 3.05 -1.19 -8.94
N THR A 187 2.58 -0.56 -7.86
CA THR A 187 1.28 -0.89 -7.22
C THR A 187 0.15 -0.72 -8.23
N ALA A 188 0.07 0.43 -8.91
CA ALA A 188 -0.97 0.68 -9.90
C ALA A 188 -0.94 -0.32 -11.06
N VAL A 189 0.26 -0.65 -11.56
CA VAL A 189 0.45 -1.68 -12.61
C VAL A 189 0.04 -3.07 -12.13
N ALA A 190 0.43 -3.47 -10.91
CA ALA A 190 0.10 -4.76 -10.35
C ALA A 190 -1.41 -4.92 -10.13
N VAL A 191 -2.09 -3.87 -9.67
CA VAL A 191 -3.55 -3.85 -9.59
C VAL A 191 -4.18 -4.02 -10.97
N LEU A 192 -3.67 -3.33 -12.01
CA LEU A 192 -4.16 -3.53 -13.37
C LEU A 192 -3.97 -4.95 -13.90
N LEU A 193 -2.80 -5.56 -13.65
CA LEU A 193 -2.55 -6.95 -14.04
C LEU A 193 -3.50 -7.91 -13.31
N THR A 194 -3.76 -7.68 -12.03
CA THR A 194 -4.73 -8.46 -11.24
C THR A 194 -6.14 -8.32 -11.82
N VAL A 195 -6.59 -7.08 -12.07
CA VAL A 195 -7.91 -6.81 -12.68
C VAL A 195 -8.01 -7.47 -14.05
N ARG A 196 -6.95 -7.41 -14.85
CA ARG A 196 -6.92 -8.05 -16.17
C ARG A 196 -7.03 -9.57 -16.07
N ALA A 197 -6.31 -10.19 -15.15
CA ALA A 197 -6.33 -11.63 -14.95
C ALA A 197 -7.70 -12.14 -14.45
N VAL A 198 -8.42 -11.33 -13.66
CA VAL A 198 -9.71 -11.72 -13.06
C VAL A 198 -10.92 -11.29 -13.90
N ALA A 199 -10.87 -10.12 -14.51
CA ALA A 199 -12.01 -9.49 -15.19
C ALA A 199 -11.76 -9.16 -16.67
N GLY A 200 -10.54 -9.37 -17.18
CA GLY A 200 -10.21 -9.14 -18.59
C GLY A 200 -9.77 -7.71 -18.93
N ASP A 201 -9.34 -7.53 -20.18
CA ASP A 201 -8.70 -6.31 -20.68
C ASP A 201 -9.61 -5.08 -20.63
N GLU A 202 -10.93 -5.28 -20.81
CA GLU A 202 -11.89 -4.18 -20.80
C GLU A 202 -11.93 -3.48 -19.43
N TRP A 203 -11.99 -4.25 -18.34
CA TRP A 203 -12.02 -3.71 -16.99
C TRP A 203 -10.68 -3.13 -16.57
N MET A 204 -9.57 -3.74 -17.02
CA MET A 204 -8.23 -3.16 -16.86
C MET A 204 -8.17 -1.75 -17.46
N ARG A 205 -8.66 -1.56 -18.70
CA ARG A 205 -8.65 -0.25 -19.38
C ARG A 205 -9.55 0.78 -18.71
N ARG A 206 -10.68 0.35 -18.13
CA ARG A 206 -11.57 1.23 -17.35
C ARG A 206 -10.95 1.67 -16.02
N ALA A 207 -10.23 0.78 -15.35
CA ALA A 207 -9.58 1.06 -14.07
C ALA A 207 -8.32 1.92 -14.23
N ALA A 208 -7.60 1.78 -15.34
CA ALA A 208 -6.32 2.43 -15.62
C ALA A 208 -6.25 3.94 -15.32
N PRO A 209 -7.16 4.79 -15.82
CA PRO A 209 -7.13 6.21 -15.50
C PRO A 209 -7.48 6.48 -14.03
N LEU A 210 -8.39 5.71 -13.44
CA LEU A 210 -8.84 5.92 -12.06
C LEU A 210 -7.71 5.69 -11.05
N LEU A 211 -6.86 4.69 -11.28
CA LEU A 211 -5.73 4.38 -10.40
C LEU A 211 -4.64 5.46 -10.38
N ILE A 212 -4.56 6.31 -11.41
CA ILE A 212 -3.59 7.42 -11.47
C ILE A 212 -3.91 8.49 -10.43
N VAL A 213 -5.19 8.85 -10.32
CA VAL A 213 -5.67 9.98 -9.51
C VAL A 213 -6.45 9.54 -8.26
N ALA A 214 -6.37 8.25 -7.91
CA ALA A 214 -7.09 7.73 -6.75
C ALA A 214 -6.48 8.27 -5.43
N PRO A 215 -7.30 8.44 -4.38
CA PRO A 215 -6.86 9.20 -3.21
C PRO A 215 -5.75 8.52 -2.39
N TYR A 216 -5.49 7.22 -2.58
CA TYR A 216 -4.35 6.54 -1.94
C TYR A 216 -3.02 7.26 -2.21
N ALA A 217 -2.89 7.98 -3.33
CA ALA A 217 -1.68 8.67 -3.74
C ALA A 217 -1.15 9.67 -2.69
N VAL A 218 -2.00 10.20 -1.81
CA VAL A 218 -1.59 11.18 -0.78
C VAL A 218 -0.61 10.61 0.26
N TRP A 219 -0.50 9.28 0.40
CA TRP A 219 0.40 8.62 1.37
C TRP A 219 1.57 7.88 0.74
N MET A 220 1.67 7.88 -0.59
CA MET A 220 2.58 6.95 -1.28
C MET A 220 4.01 7.47 -1.46
N VAL A 221 4.24 8.77 -1.28
CA VAL A 221 5.58 9.36 -1.43
C VAL A 221 6.28 9.41 -0.08
N THR A 222 7.58 9.12 -0.08
CA THR A 222 8.45 9.08 1.11
C THR A 222 8.02 8.08 2.19
N SER A 223 7.32 7.01 1.81
CA SER A 223 6.83 6.00 2.75
C SER A 223 7.36 4.60 2.42
N GLY A 224 7.81 3.88 3.44
CA GLY A 224 8.07 2.44 3.35
C GLY A 224 6.80 1.65 2.98
N ASP A 225 5.62 2.13 3.39
CA ASP A 225 4.34 1.50 3.10
C ASP A 225 4.04 1.44 1.60
N ALA A 226 4.55 2.38 0.81
CA ALA A 226 4.43 2.33 -0.64
C ALA A 226 5.13 1.07 -1.19
N VAL A 227 6.32 0.75 -0.67
CA VAL A 227 7.07 -0.46 -1.02
C VAL A 227 6.31 -1.70 -0.57
N PHE A 228 5.73 -1.70 0.62
CA PHE A 228 4.97 -2.84 1.14
C PHE A 228 3.72 -3.10 0.29
N ALA A 229 2.99 -2.04 -0.06
CA ALA A 229 1.84 -2.09 -0.96
C ALA A 229 2.22 -2.64 -2.34
N ALA A 230 3.36 -2.21 -2.90
CA ALA A 230 3.83 -2.70 -4.19
C ALA A 230 4.22 -4.18 -4.15
N VAL A 231 4.97 -4.61 -3.14
CA VAL A 231 5.37 -6.02 -2.98
C VAL A 231 4.14 -6.91 -2.82
N GLY A 232 3.18 -6.51 -1.99
CA GLY A 232 1.91 -7.23 -1.83
C GLY A 232 1.09 -7.28 -3.12
N ALA A 233 0.90 -6.13 -3.79
CA ALA A 233 0.13 -6.05 -5.03
C ALA A 233 0.78 -6.88 -6.16
N LEU A 234 2.11 -6.85 -6.29
CA LEU A 234 2.84 -7.66 -7.26
C LEU A 234 2.71 -9.16 -6.94
N GLY A 235 2.83 -9.55 -5.68
CA GLY A 235 2.57 -10.93 -5.25
C GLY A 235 1.17 -11.42 -5.64
N VAL A 236 0.14 -10.59 -5.40
CA VAL A 236 -1.25 -10.86 -5.81
C VAL A 236 -1.38 -10.96 -7.33
N ALA A 237 -0.76 -10.04 -8.08
CA ALA A 237 -0.80 -10.06 -9.53
C ALA A 237 -0.16 -11.33 -10.12
N LEU A 238 0.97 -11.78 -9.56
CA LEU A 238 1.65 -13.01 -9.97
C LEU A 238 0.80 -14.25 -9.67
N VAL A 239 0.11 -14.28 -8.52
CA VAL A 239 -0.86 -15.33 -8.20
C VAL A 239 -2.00 -15.36 -9.22
N ALA A 240 -2.62 -14.20 -9.50
CA ALA A 240 -3.73 -14.10 -10.43
C ALA A 240 -3.33 -14.49 -11.87
N GLU A 241 -2.16 -14.07 -12.33
CA GLU A 241 -1.62 -14.45 -13.64
C GLU A 241 -1.26 -15.94 -13.68
N GLY A 242 -0.59 -16.44 -12.65
CA GLY A 242 -0.11 -17.81 -12.56
C GLY A 242 -1.25 -18.84 -12.53
N ALA A 243 -2.35 -18.53 -11.85
CA ALA A 243 -3.53 -19.40 -11.77
C ALA A 243 -4.13 -19.70 -13.16
N ASN A 244 -3.99 -18.76 -14.10
CA ASN A 244 -4.44 -18.88 -15.48
C ASN A 244 -3.39 -19.52 -16.42
N ARG A 245 -2.24 -20.00 -15.91
CA ARG A 245 -1.18 -20.67 -16.71
C ARG A 245 -1.10 -22.14 -16.36
N ASP A 246 -0.36 -22.90 -17.17
CA ASP A 246 -0.10 -24.32 -16.93
C ASP A 246 1.39 -24.64 -16.84
N GLY A 247 1.69 -25.79 -16.23
CA GLY A 247 3.03 -26.39 -16.18
C GLY A 247 4.09 -25.49 -15.55
N THR A 248 5.29 -25.50 -16.13
CA THR A 248 6.47 -24.77 -15.60
C THR A 248 6.22 -23.27 -15.43
N ARG A 249 5.36 -22.66 -16.28
CA ARG A 249 5.04 -21.23 -16.15
C ARG A 249 4.26 -20.97 -14.86
N ALA A 250 3.25 -21.78 -14.55
CA ALA A 250 2.49 -21.67 -13.30
C ALA A 250 3.41 -21.80 -12.08
N ALA A 251 4.35 -22.74 -12.12
CA ALA A 251 5.34 -22.91 -11.06
C ALA A 251 6.23 -21.66 -10.88
N TRP A 252 6.75 -21.07 -11.96
CA TRP A 252 7.56 -19.84 -11.86
C TRP A 252 6.78 -18.64 -11.32
N PHE A 253 5.52 -18.47 -11.72
CA PHE A 253 4.63 -17.46 -11.12
C PHE A 253 4.41 -17.73 -9.64
N GLY A 254 4.20 -19.00 -9.25
CA GLY A 254 4.11 -19.43 -7.86
C GLY A 254 5.35 -19.07 -7.06
N ILE A 255 6.55 -19.44 -7.53
CA ILE A 255 7.82 -19.12 -6.87
C ILE A 255 7.97 -17.61 -6.68
N ALA A 256 7.80 -16.83 -7.76
CA ALA A 256 7.96 -15.38 -7.69
C ALA A 256 6.93 -14.73 -6.74
N ALA A 257 5.68 -15.20 -6.76
CA ALA A 257 4.66 -14.76 -5.81
C ALA A 257 5.01 -15.11 -4.37
N GLY A 258 5.45 -16.36 -4.13
CA GLY A 258 5.85 -16.84 -2.82
C GLY A 258 7.03 -16.08 -2.23
N LEU A 259 8.04 -15.76 -3.04
CA LEU A 259 9.16 -14.91 -2.62
C LEU A 259 8.68 -13.51 -2.21
N LEU A 260 7.86 -12.85 -3.04
CA LEU A 260 7.36 -11.50 -2.72
C LEU A 260 6.45 -11.50 -1.49
N LEU A 261 5.51 -12.42 -1.41
CA LEU A 261 4.57 -12.53 -0.28
C LEU A 261 5.28 -13.00 1.01
N GLY A 262 6.30 -13.84 0.90
CA GLY A 262 7.18 -14.19 2.01
C GLY A 262 7.99 -12.99 2.50
N CYS A 263 8.59 -12.21 1.59
CA CYS A 263 9.26 -10.96 1.94
C CYS A 263 8.30 -9.95 2.58
N LEU A 264 7.04 -9.87 2.11
CA LEU A 264 6.03 -8.98 2.68
C LEU A 264 5.82 -9.22 4.18
N LEU A 265 5.87 -10.49 4.63
CA LEU A 265 5.79 -10.83 6.06
C LEU A 265 6.89 -10.16 6.87
N PHE A 266 8.09 -9.99 6.31
CA PHE A 266 9.22 -9.34 6.96
C PHE A 266 9.33 -7.85 6.68
N LEU A 267 8.48 -7.30 5.82
CA LEU A 267 8.33 -5.87 5.60
C LEU A 267 7.26 -5.24 6.51
N THR A 268 6.16 -5.95 6.75
CA THR A 268 5.09 -5.51 7.62
C THR A 268 4.31 -6.68 8.21
N TYR A 269 3.97 -6.61 9.51
CA TYR A 269 3.14 -7.62 10.15
C TYR A 269 1.72 -7.69 9.55
N LEU A 270 1.21 -6.57 9.01
CA LEU A 270 -0.05 -6.54 8.26
C LEU A 270 -0.01 -7.39 6.98
N GLY A 271 1.19 -7.69 6.48
CA GLY A 271 1.43 -8.57 5.35
C GLY A 271 0.77 -9.93 5.50
N ALA A 272 0.73 -10.49 6.72
CA ALA A 272 0.06 -11.75 7.01
C ALA A 272 -1.46 -11.68 6.74
N MET A 273 -2.11 -10.56 7.10
CA MET A 273 -3.53 -10.35 6.82
C MET A 273 -3.79 -10.13 5.32
N LEU A 274 -2.86 -9.50 4.61
CA LEU A 274 -2.97 -9.30 3.15
C LEU A 274 -2.91 -10.61 2.37
N LEU A 275 -2.35 -11.69 2.93
CA LEU A 275 -2.35 -13.03 2.32
C LEU A 275 -3.76 -13.61 2.10
N VAL A 276 -4.79 -13.05 2.74
CA VAL A 276 -6.18 -13.43 2.48
C VAL A 276 -6.57 -13.18 1.02
N ILE A 277 -6.07 -12.11 0.40
CA ILE A 277 -6.40 -11.77 -1.00
C ILE A 277 -5.91 -12.85 -1.99
N PRO A 278 -4.61 -13.20 -2.04
CA PRO A 278 -4.15 -14.26 -2.94
C PRO A 278 -4.71 -15.63 -2.54
N ALA A 279 -4.96 -15.90 -1.25
CA ALA A 279 -5.60 -17.14 -0.81
C ALA A 279 -7.02 -17.29 -1.38
N VAL A 280 -7.83 -16.23 -1.38
CA VAL A 280 -9.18 -16.24 -1.97
C VAL A 280 -9.11 -16.45 -3.48
N LEU A 281 -8.16 -15.80 -4.18
CA LEU A 281 -7.96 -15.98 -5.61
C LEU A 281 -7.59 -17.43 -5.95
N LEU A 282 -6.66 -18.02 -5.19
CA LEU A 282 -6.24 -19.41 -5.37
C LEU A 282 -7.36 -20.39 -5.04
N LEU A 283 -8.12 -20.15 -3.97
CA LEU A 283 -9.29 -20.97 -3.64
C LEU A 283 -10.32 -20.94 -4.76
N ALA A 284 -10.62 -19.76 -5.30
CA ALA A 284 -11.53 -19.62 -6.43
C ALA A 284 -11.01 -20.31 -7.70
N ALA A 285 -9.70 -20.25 -7.97
CA ALA A 285 -9.05 -20.95 -9.08
C ALA A 285 -9.11 -22.49 -8.92
N LEU A 286 -8.86 -22.99 -7.71
CA LEU A 286 -8.95 -24.41 -7.37
C LEU A 286 -10.38 -24.94 -7.51
N VAL A 287 -11.38 -24.19 -7.03
CA VAL A 287 -12.80 -24.55 -7.17
C VAL A 287 -13.21 -24.60 -8.65
N ARG A 288 -12.69 -23.69 -9.48
CA ARG A 288 -12.89 -23.67 -10.93
C ARG A 288 -12.06 -24.73 -11.68
N ARG A 289 -11.25 -25.53 -10.97
CA ARG A 289 -10.37 -26.58 -11.51
C ARG A 289 -9.37 -26.03 -12.54
N GLU A 290 -8.88 -24.83 -12.31
CA GLU A 290 -7.79 -24.27 -13.12
C GLU A 290 -6.51 -25.08 -12.88
N ARG A 291 -5.97 -25.65 -13.96
CA ARG A 291 -4.90 -26.66 -13.91
C ARG A 291 -3.60 -26.14 -13.30
N GLY A 292 -3.32 -24.83 -13.42
CA GLY A 292 -2.15 -24.19 -12.80
C GLY A 292 -2.26 -23.86 -11.33
N ALA A 293 -3.48 -23.77 -10.79
CA ALA A 293 -3.72 -23.21 -9.46
C ALA A 293 -2.96 -23.99 -8.37
N TRP A 294 -2.95 -25.33 -8.46
CA TRP A 294 -2.24 -26.16 -7.49
C TRP A 294 -0.71 -25.97 -7.56
N LEU A 295 -0.13 -25.79 -8.76
CA LEU A 295 1.30 -25.53 -8.92
C LEU A 295 1.69 -24.18 -8.32
N VAL A 296 0.86 -23.16 -8.53
CA VAL A 296 1.08 -21.83 -7.93
C VAL A 296 1.07 -21.92 -6.41
N VAL A 297 0.11 -22.65 -5.83
CA VAL A 297 0.04 -22.90 -4.37
C VAL A 297 1.31 -23.59 -3.89
N MET A 298 1.65 -24.75 -4.45
CA MET A 298 2.78 -25.56 -3.96
C MET A 298 4.11 -24.81 -4.09
N ALA A 299 4.37 -24.24 -5.26
CA ALA A 299 5.63 -23.55 -5.51
C ALA A 299 5.72 -22.22 -4.74
N GLY A 300 4.60 -21.52 -4.57
CA GLY A 300 4.52 -20.28 -3.79
C GLY A 300 4.66 -20.51 -2.30
N VAL A 301 4.01 -21.53 -1.74
CA VAL A 301 4.18 -21.90 -0.33
C VAL A 301 5.63 -22.30 -0.06
N ALA A 302 6.22 -23.14 -0.91
CA ALA A 302 7.63 -23.54 -0.75
C ALA A 302 8.58 -22.34 -0.79
N ALA A 303 8.40 -21.42 -1.74
CA ALA A 303 9.22 -20.22 -1.85
C ALA A 303 9.03 -19.24 -0.68
N GLY A 304 7.78 -19.05 -0.21
CA GLY A 304 7.50 -18.22 0.96
C GLY A 304 8.10 -18.79 2.23
N LEU A 305 8.00 -20.11 2.44
CA LEU A 305 8.64 -20.80 3.56
C LEU A 305 10.17 -20.70 3.50
N ALA A 306 10.77 -20.68 2.31
CA ALA A 306 12.20 -20.46 2.17
C ALA A 306 12.62 -19.07 2.68
N VAL A 307 11.81 -18.02 2.46
CA VAL A 307 12.07 -16.68 3.03
C VAL A 307 11.96 -16.73 4.56
N VAL A 308 10.92 -17.37 5.10
CA VAL A 308 10.76 -17.53 6.56
C VAL A 308 11.94 -18.28 7.16
N ALA A 309 12.37 -19.37 6.54
CA ALA A 309 13.53 -20.15 6.97
C ALA A 309 14.82 -19.32 6.90
N ALA A 310 15.01 -18.47 5.88
CA ALA A 310 16.18 -17.61 5.77
C ALA A 310 16.29 -16.63 6.94
N PHE A 311 15.19 -15.96 7.32
CA PHE A 311 15.18 -15.08 8.49
C PHE A 311 15.37 -15.84 9.80
N TRP A 312 14.75 -17.01 9.93
CA TRP A 312 14.91 -17.86 11.11
C TRP A 312 16.37 -18.31 11.30
N ILE A 313 17.03 -18.77 10.23
CA ILE A 313 18.46 -19.13 10.22
C ILE A 313 19.33 -17.90 10.50
N ALA A 314 18.95 -16.72 10.01
CA ALA A 314 19.63 -15.46 10.30
C ALA A 314 19.43 -14.98 11.75
N GLY A 315 18.66 -15.71 12.56
CA GLY A 315 18.46 -15.45 14.00
C GLY A 315 17.26 -14.56 14.32
N PHE A 316 16.28 -14.45 13.43
CA PHE A 316 15.04 -13.73 13.68
C PHE A 316 13.82 -14.62 13.48
N TRP A 317 13.06 -14.83 14.56
CA TRP A 317 11.76 -15.49 14.50
C TRP A 317 10.63 -14.46 14.46
N TRP A 318 9.70 -14.65 13.52
CA TRP A 318 8.68 -13.65 13.21
C TRP A 318 7.72 -13.39 14.37
N LEU A 319 7.35 -14.43 15.15
CA LEU A 319 6.44 -14.27 16.28
C LEU A 319 7.08 -13.51 17.44
N ASP A 320 8.37 -13.72 17.70
CA ASP A 320 9.11 -12.96 18.72
C ASP A 320 9.12 -11.47 18.37
N GLY A 321 9.27 -11.16 17.08
CA GLY A 321 9.12 -9.80 16.57
C GLY A 321 7.74 -9.21 16.80
N VAL A 322 6.66 -9.97 16.57
CA VAL A 322 5.28 -9.52 16.83
C VAL A 322 5.08 -9.20 18.30
N ASP A 323 5.52 -10.10 19.18
CA ASP A 323 5.35 -9.92 20.62
C ASP A 323 6.17 -8.72 21.12
N ALA A 324 7.41 -8.57 20.67
CA ALA A 324 8.21 -7.39 21.00
C ALA A 324 7.61 -6.08 20.48
N THR A 325 7.12 -6.05 19.23
CA THR A 325 6.41 -4.88 18.68
C THR A 325 5.15 -4.56 19.49
N ARG A 326 4.40 -5.57 19.92
CA ARG A 326 3.21 -5.40 20.76
C ARG A 326 3.58 -4.82 22.14
N GLU A 327 4.63 -5.31 22.77
CA GLU A 327 5.15 -4.77 24.03
C GLU A 327 5.56 -3.31 23.88
N GLN A 328 6.31 -2.98 22.83
CA GLN A 328 6.72 -1.59 22.52
C GLN A 328 5.51 -0.68 22.24
N TYR A 329 4.48 -1.20 21.56
CA TYR A 329 3.24 -0.47 21.33
C TYR A 329 2.53 -0.15 22.65
N HIS A 330 2.42 -1.13 23.56
CA HIS A 330 1.79 -0.94 24.87
C HIS A 330 2.60 -0.03 25.79
N ALA A 331 3.92 -0.12 25.78
CA ALA A 331 4.82 0.75 26.55
C ALA A 331 4.83 2.20 26.04
N GLY A 332 4.60 2.40 24.74
CA GLY A 332 4.59 3.72 24.10
C GLY A 332 3.19 4.19 23.69
N SER A 333 2.89 4.00 22.42
CA SER A 333 1.75 4.65 21.73
C SER A 333 0.38 4.31 22.30
N ALA A 334 0.20 3.13 22.90
CA ALA A 334 -1.09 2.72 23.46
C ALA A 334 -1.52 3.60 24.65
N GLY A 335 -0.58 4.13 25.43
CA GLY A 335 -0.87 4.92 26.63
C GLY A 335 -1.59 6.25 26.35
N PHE A 336 -1.61 6.70 25.09
CA PHE A 336 -2.22 7.97 24.70
C PHE A 336 -3.10 7.89 23.44
N ARG A 337 -3.24 6.71 22.83
CA ARG A 337 -4.09 6.50 21.64
C ARG A 337 -5.39 5.78 22.04
N ARG A 338 -6.55 6.42 21.82
CA ARG A 338 -7.85 5.79 22.08
C ARG A 338 -8.15 4.73 21.02
N TRP A 339 -8.21 3.46 21.41
CA TRP A 339 -8.44 2.33 20.49
C TRP A 339 -9.74 2.48 19.66
N SER A 340 -10.82 2.97 20.29
CA SER A 340 -12.13 3.18 19.64
C SER A 340 -12.05 4.13 18.45
N TYR A 341 -11.24 5.19 18.55
CA TYR A 341 -11.01 6.11 17.44
C TYR A 341 -10.34 5.41 16.27
N PHE A 342 -9.20 4.74 16.50
CA PHE A 342 -8.42 4.11 15.44
C PHE A 342 -9.16 2.96 14.74
N ALA A 343 -10.04 2.23 15.45
CA ALA A 343 -10.86 1.19 14.84
C ALA A 343 -11.73 1.73 13.69
N ILE A 344 -12.35 2.90 13.88
CA ILE A 344 -13.22 3.53 12.88
C ILE A 344 -12.41 4.43 11.93
N GLY A 345 -11.41 5.16 12.44
CA GLY A 345 -10.54 6.03 11.65
C GLY A 345 -9.77 5.26 10.58
N ASN A 346 -9.26 4.06 10.90
CA ASN A 346 -8.58 3.20 9.92
C ASN A 346 -9.53 2.72 8.82
N LEU A 347 -10.82 2.46 9.14
CA LEU A 347 -11.83 2.16 8.13
C LEU A 347 -12.09 3.39 7.24
N GLY A 348 -12.16 4.59 7.82
CA GLY A 348 -12.25 5.84 7.08
C GLY A 348 -11.07 6.04 6.13
N ALA A 349 -9.84 5.79 6.60
CA ALA A 349 -8.64 5.85 5.79
C ALA A 349 -8.69 4.84 4.62
N ALA A 350 -9.10 3.60 4.87
CA ALA A 350 -9.24 2.58 3.83
C ALA A 350 -10.30 2.97 2.78
N LEU A 351 -11.47 3.47 3.21
CA LEU A 351 -12.52 3.93 2.30
C LEU A 351 -12.07 5.15 1.48
N PHE A 352 -11.32 6.07 2.08
CA PHE A 352 -10.73 7.20 1.38
C PHE A 352 -9.71 6.72 0.34
N ALA A 353 -8.79 5.82 0.72
CA ALA A 353 -7.77 5.25 -0.16
C ALA A 353 -8.37 4.64 -1.43
N LEU A 354 -9.44 3.84 -1.27
CA LEU A 354 -10.17 3.20 -2.36
C LEU A 354 -10.85 4.22 -3.30
N GLY A 355 -11.23 5.37 -2.75
CA GLY A 355 -11.93 6.43 -3.46
C GLY A 355 -13.40 6.14 -3.72
N PRO A 356 -14.19 7.18 -4.05
CA PRO A 356 -15.64 7.09 -4.17
C PRO A 356 -16.10 6.12 -5.26
N VAL A 357 -15.35 6.01 -6.36
CA VAL A 357 -15.71 5.15 -7.49
C VAL A 357 -15.69 3.67 -7.09
N THR A 358 -14.68 3.25 -6.33
CA THR A 358 -14.55 1.86 -5.88
C THR A 358 -15.63 1.52 -4.86
N VAL A 359 -15.88 2.42 -3.89
CA VAL A 359 -16.96 2.26 -2.89
C VAL A 359 -18.33 2.10 -3.55
N VAL A 360 -18.62 2.91 -4.58
CA VAL A 360 -19.85 2.76 -5.40
C VAL A 360 -19.87 1.43 -6.14
N GLY A 361 -18.74 1.05 -6.74
CA GLY A 361 -18.60 -0.20 -7.48
C GLY A 361 -18.93 -1.42 -6.63
N MET A 362 -18.55 -1.43 -5.34
CA MET A 362 -18.88 -2.54 -4.42
C MET A 362 -20.39 -2.79 -4.30
N GLY A 363 -21.20 -1.74 -4.34
CA GLY A 363 -22.66 -1.85 -4.32
C GLY A 363 -23.25 -2.56 -5.55
N THR A 364 -22.46 -2.74 -6.61
CA THR A 364 -22.87 -3.41 -7.85
C THR A 364 -22.43 -4.87 -7.94
N LEU A 365 -21.57 -5.36 -7.03
CA LEU A 365 -21.00 -6.72 -7.03
C LEU A 365 -22.04 -7.85 -6.97
N ARG A 366 -23.27 -7.56 -6.51
CA ARG A 366 -24.40 -8.51 -6.56
C ARG A 366 -24.94 -8.77 -7.97
N SER A 367 -24.58 -7.95 -8.95
CA SER A 367 -25.01 -8.13 -10.34
C SER A 367 -24.22 -9.26 -10.98
N ARG A 368 -24.87 -10.40 -11.24
CA ARG A 368 -24.32 -11.55 -11.99
C ARG A 368 -23.78 -11.21 -13.39
N ARG A 369 -23.90 -9.97 -13.86
CA ARG A 369 -23.31 -9.50 -15.12
C ARG A 369 -21.79 -9.23 -15.03
N MET A 370 -21.20 -9.30 -13.83
CA MET A 370 -19.76 -9.12 -13.61
C MET A 370 -19.00 -10.45 -13.41
N TRP A 371 -19.68 -11.59 -13.48
CA TRP A 371 -19.10 -12.92 -13.32
C TRP A 371 -19.34 -13.76 -14.57
#